data_AF-A0A9D9MNP4-F1
#
_entry.id   AF-A0A9D9MNP4-F1
#
_cell.length_a   1.000
_cell.length_b   1.000
_cell.length_c   1.000
_cell.angle_alpha   90.00
_cell.angle_beta   90.00
_cell.angle_gamma   90.00
#
_symmetry.space_group_name_H-M   'P 1'
#
loop_
_entity.id
_entity.type
_entity.pdbx_description
1 polymer ?
#
loop_
_entity_poly.entity_id
_entity_poly.type
_entity_poly.pdbx_seq_one_letter_code
_entity_poly.pdbx_strand_id
1 'polypeptide(L)'
;MAFKLTHIRTGEDQLFTIQVLLEKLGDPINDEIIINGEAYRIASVQEDSSTGGGTVSSNWVRQSIEVTQSDQIEFEVDINTSDPEGLFLVVNGALFDYGQNGAFHIEGTTLFWHGRFNLSPTDQVYIKYLTLNS
;
A
#
# COMPACT_ATOMS: atom_id res chain seq x y z
N MET A 1 2.17 -9.12 -3.16
CA MET A 1 1.75 -10.30 -3.94
C MET A 1 2.21 -11.59 -3.27
N ALA A 2 1.43 -12.67 -3.40
CA ALA A 2 1.77 -14.05 -3.07
C ALA A 2 0.83 -14.97 -3.86
N PHE A 3 1.29 -16.17 -4.24
CA PHE A 3 0.51 -17.11 -5.05
C PHE A 3 0.76 -18.56 -4.64
N LYS A 4 -0.28 -19.38 -4.73
CA LYS A 4 -0.22 -20.82 -4.43
C LYS A 4 0.08 -21.57 -5.73
N LEU A 5 1.09 -22.45 -5.71
CA LEU A 5 1.57 -23.19 -6.87
C LEU A 5 1.39 -24.70 -6.61
N THR A 6 0.57 -25.36 -7.42
CA THR A 6 0.39 -26.82 -7.35
C THR A 6 1.52 -27.51 -8.13
N HIS A 7 2.31 -28.34 -7.45
CA HIS A 7 3.43 -29.06 -8.03
C HIS A 7 2.95 -30.26 -8.87
N ILE A 8 2.85 -30.04 -10.18
CA ILE A 8 2.17 -30.91 -11.17
C ILE A 8 2.55 -32.41 -11.06
N ARG A 9 3.78 -32.76 -10.68
CA ARG A 9 4.24 -34.16 -10.63
C ARG A 9 3.77 -34.93 -9.37
N THR A 10 3.47 -34.24 -8.27
CA THR A 10 3.01 -34.88 -7.01
C THR A 10 1.60 -34.45 -6.61
N GLY A 11 1.06 -33.37 -7.18
CA GLY A 11 -0.23 -32.79 -6.81
C GLY A 11 -0.19 -31.96 -5.52
N GLU A 12 0.99 -31.73 -4.95
CA GLU A 12 1.16 -31.01 -3.69
C GLU A 12 1.14 -29.49 -3.91
N ASP A 13 0.36 -28.76 -3.11
CA ASP A 13 0.36 -27.30 -3.13
C ASP A 13 1.52 -26.72 -2.32
N GLN A 14 2.36 -25.90 -2.95
CA GLN A 14 3.38 -25.10 -2.29
C GLN A 14 2.99 -23.61 -2.35
N LEU A 15 3.10 -22.91 -1.21
CA LEU A 15 2.81 -21.48 -1.14
C LEU A 15 4.07 -20.66 -1.46
N PHE A 16 4.00 -19.79 -2.46
CA PHE A 16 5.07 -18.86 -2.82
C PHE A 16 4.69 -17.43 -2.43
N THR A 17 5.46 -16.82 -1.54
CA THR A 17 5.16 -15.49 -0.99
C THR A 17 6.21 -14.47 -1.41
N ILE A 18 5.87 -13.18 -1.31
CA ILE A 18 6.89 -12.13 -1.32
C ILE A 18 7.94 -12.36 -0.21
N GLN A 19 7.64 -13.04 0.90
CA GLN A 19 8.67 -13.42 1.88
C GLN A 19 9.60 -14.52 1.37
N VAL A 20 9.15 -15.51 0.59
CA VAL A 20 10.10 -16.45 -0.09
C VAL A 20 10.93 -15.69 -1.15
N LEU A 21 10.40 -14.60 -1.70
CA LEU A 21 11.15 -13.65 -2.53
C LEU A 21 12.06 -12.71 -1.70
N LEU A 22 11.72 -12.41 -0.45
CA LEU A 22 12.43 -11.55 0.52
C LEU A 22 13.22 -12.33 1.60
N GLU A 23 13.34 -13.64 1.47
CA GLU A 23 14.38 -14.52 2.06
C GLU A 23 15.31 -15.05 0.96
N LYS A 24 14.87 -14.83 -0.29
CA LYS A 24 15.76 -14.43 -1.36
C LYS A 24 16.07 -12.90 -1.34
N LEU A 25 15.55 -12.07 -0.40
CA LEU A 25 15.84 -10.62 -0.30
C LEU A 25 15.48 -9.82 1.05
N GLY A 26 16.00 -9.90 2.30
CA GLY A 26 16.74 -10.92 3.07
C GLY A 26 17.13 -10.59 4.56
N ASP A 27 17.27 -9.34 5.08
CA ASP A 27 17.69 -9.02 6.50
C ASP A 27 17.19 -7.65 7.07
N PRO A 28 16.98 -7.48 8.40
CA PRO A 28 16.42 -6.21 8.93
C PRO A 28 17.36 -5.14 9.51
N ILE A 29 18.64 -5.38 9.85
CA ILE A 29 19.39 -4.38 10.69
C ILE A 29 19.97 -3.20 9.88
N ASN A 30 20.42 -3.45 8.65
CA ASN A 30 21.06 -2.43 7.79
C ASN A 30 20.17 -2.01 6.59
N ASP A 31 18.85 -2.27 6.66
CA ASP A 31 17.96 -2.54 5.51
C ASP A 31 18.54 -3.61 4.56
N GLU A 32 19.25 -4.59 5.14
CA GLU A 32 20.03 -5.54 4.37
C GLU A 32 19.21 -6.73 3.85
N ILE A 33 19.89 -7.68 3.20
CA ILE A 33 19.25 -8.68 2.35
C ILE A 33 20.12 -9.92 2.35
N ILE A 34 19.98 -10.84 3.30
CA ILE A 34 20.63 -12.17 3.23
C ILE A 34 19.96 -13.04 2.15
N ILE A 35 20.63 -13.23 1.01
CA ILE A 35 20.25 -14.12 -0.10
C ILE A 35 21.19 -15.33 -0.10
N ASN A 36 20.69 -16.52 0.23
CA ASN A 36 21.49 -17.74 0.33
C ASN A 36 22.73 -17.64 1.27
N GLY A 37 22.82 -16.60 2.10
CA GLY A 37 23.96 -16.34 3.01
C GLY A 37 24.66 -14.97 2.83
N GLU A 38 24.44 -14.26 1.72
CA GLU A 38 25.14 -13.00 1.38
C GLU A 38 24.23 -11.77 1.50
N ALA A 39 24.73 -10.65 2.06
CA ALA A 39 23.96 -9.43 2.36
C ALA A 39 23.98 -8.36 1.23
N TYR A 40 22.81 -7.81 0.87
CA TYR A 40 22.62 -6.68 -0.07
C TYR A 40 21.69 -5.61 0.56
N ARG A 41 21.37 -4.46 -0.06
CA ARG A 41 20.38 -3.49 0.47
C ARG A 41 19.33 -3.10 -0.58
N ILE A 42 18.08 -2.88 -0.17
CA ILE A 42 17.04 -2.36 -1.09
C ILE A 42 17.35 -0.89 -1.40
N ALA A 43 17.92 -0.61 -2.57
CA ALA A 43 18.18 0.75 -3.04
C ALA A 43 16.98 1.36 -3.79
N SER A 44 16.19 0.53 -4.47
CA SER A 44 14.97 0.89 -5.20
C SER A 44 14.15 -0.38 -5.49
N VAL A 45 12.94 -0.21 -6.03
CA VAL A 45 12.15 -1.32 -6.59
C VAL A 45 11.74 -0.97 -8.02
N GLN A 46 11.59 -1.98 -8.87
CA GLN A 46 10.94 -1.89 -10.18
C GLN A 46 9.91 -3.00 -10.29
N GLU A 47 8.80 -2.71 -10.95
CA GLU A 47 7.75 -3.67 -11.25
C GLU A 47 8.01 -4.34 -12.61
N ASP A 48 7.46 -5.53 -12.83
CA ASP A 48 7.70 -6.31 -14.06
C ASP A 48 6.94 -5.71 -15.25
N SER A 49 7.57 -4.74 -15.92
CA SER A 49 7.00 -3.99 -17.04
C SER A 49 6.98 -4.81 -18.35
N SER A 50 6.29 -5.96 -18.34
CA SER A 50 6.10 -6.79 -19.55
C SER A 50 5.13 -6.16 -20.57
N THR A 51 4.49 -5.04 -20.22
CA THR A 51 3.80 -4.12 -21.13
C THR A 51 4.64 -2.85 -21.32
N GLY A 52 4.93 -2.51 -22.58
CA GLY A 52 5.87 -1.44 -22.91
C GLY A 52 5.38 -0.05 -22.51
N GLY A 53 6.01 0.52 -21.48
CA GLY A 53 5.91 1.93 -21.08
C GLY A 53 7.31 2.52 -20.84
N GLY A 54 7.42 3.84 -20.83
CA GLY A 54 8.66 4.53 -20.45
C GLY A 54 9.01 4.32 -18.97
N THR A 55 10.16 4.83 -18.52
CA THR A 55 10.62 4.71 -17.12
C THR A 55 9.78 5.58 -16.19
N VAL A 56 8.59 5.10 -15.83
CA VAL A 56 7.68 5.76 -14.89
C VAL A 56 8.36 5.85 -13.52
N SER A 57 8.41 7.06 -12.96
CA SER A 57 8.90 7.30 -11.61
C SER A 57 7.73 7.29 -10.63
N SER A 58 7.50 6.13 -10.01
CA SER A 58 6.43 5.92 -9.04
C SER A 58 6.76 6.62 -7.71
N ASN A 59 6.08 7.73 -7.41
CA ASN A 59 6.32 8.54 -6.23
C ASN A 59 5.24 8.30 -5.17
N TRP A 60 5.63 8.08 -3.92
CA TRP A 60 4.70 7.96 -2.80
C TRP A 60 4.33 9.34 -2.26
N VAL A 61 3.13 9.82 -2.56
CA VAL A 61 2.59 11.08 -2.06
C VAL A 61 1.86 10.84 -0.74
N ARG A 62 1.99 11.78 0.20
CA ARG A 62 1.16 11.88 1.41
C ARG A 62 0.35 13.17 1.34
N GLN A 63 -0.98 13.07 1.37
CA GLN A 63 -1.88 14.19 1.63
C GLN A 63 -2.38 14.11 3.08
N SER A 64 -2.07 15.12 3.89
CA SER A 64 -2.66 15.27 5.23
C SER A 64 -4.13 15.63 5.14
N ILE A 65 -4.94 15.12 6.05
CA ILE A 65 -6.36 15.46 6.20
C ILE A 65 -6.57 16.08 7.58
N GLU A 66 -7.25 17.23 7.64
CA GLU A 66 -7.59 17.90 8.90
C GLU A 66 -8.98 17.48 9.38
N VAL A 67 -9.06 17.00 10.61
CA VAL A 67 -10.33 16.73 11.30
C VAL A 67 -10.74 18.01 12.03
N THR A 68 -11.66 18.77 11.44
CA THR A 68 -12.02 20.11 11.93
C THR A 68 -12.99 20.08 13.11
N GLN A 69 -13.77 18.99 13.23
CA GLN A 69 -14.73 18.76 14.30
C GLN A 69 -14.80 17.27 14.66
N SER A 70 -15.21 16.95 15.89
CA SER A 70 -15.50 15.56 16.29
C SER A 70 -16.60 14.98 15.40
N ASP A 71 -16.55 13.66 15.19
CA ASP A 71 -17.52 12.90 14.42
C ASP A 71 -17.58 13.29 12.91
N GLN A 72 -16.59 14.03 12.40
CA GLN A 72 -16.47 14.33 10.97
C GLN A 72 -16.18 13.04 10.17
N ILE A 73 -17.03 12.77 9.17
CA ILE A 73 -16.93 11.60 8.29
C ILE A 73 -16.62 11.94 6.82
N GLU A 74 -16.71 13.21 6.42
CA GLU A 74 -16.52 13.67 5.04
C GLU A 74 -15.32 14.62 4.94
N PHE A 75 -14.48 14.42 3.93
CA PHE A 75 -13.23 15.18 3.73
C PHE A 75 -12.97 15.43 2.23
N GLU A 76 -12.65 16.66 1.85
CA GLU A 76 -12.29 17.01 0.48
C GLU A 76 -10.84 16.57 0.16
N VAL A 77 -10.66 15.86 -0.95
CA VAL A 77 -9.40 15.24 -1.38
C VAL A 77 -9.22 15.36 -2.90
N ASP A 78 -7.99 15.63 -3.35
CA ASP A 78 -7.64 15.78 -4.78
C ASP A 78 -6.68 14.66 -5.17
N ILE A 79 -7.25 13.49 -5.40
CA ILE A 79 -6.51 12.24 -5.61
C ILE A 79 -7.14 11.40 -6.72
N ASN A 80 -6.28 10.87 -7.59
CA ASN A 80 -6.70 10.00 -8.68
C ASN A 80 -6.89 8.57 -8.18
N THR A 81 -8.14 8.12 -8.07
CA THR A 81 -8.53 6.77 -7.60
C THR A 81 -8.47 5.69 -8.69
N SER A 82 -7.84 5.95 -9.84
CA SER A 82 -7.72 4.98 -10.95
C SER A 82 -6.91 3.72 -10.58
N ASP A 83 -6.02 3.82 -9.57
CA ASP A 83 -5.36 2.69 -8.93
C ASP A 83 -5.68 2.70 -7.43
N PRO A 84 -6.66 1.91 -6.97
CA PRO A 84 -7.01 1.80 -5.57
C PRO A 84 -6.14 0.82 -4.78
N GLU A 85 -5.28 0.00 -5.41
CA GLU A 85 -4.38 -0.91 -4.69
C GLU A 85 -3.17 -0.16 -4.11
N GLY A 86 -2.78 0.95 -4.73
CA GLY A 86 -1.79 1.89 -4.20
C GLY A 86 -2.29 2.85 -3.11
N LEU A 87 -3.54 2.74 -2.65
CA LEU A 87 -4.22 3.75 -1.82
C LEU A 87 -4.43 3.32 -0.37
N PHE A 88 -3.88 4.08 0.59
CA PHE A 88 -4.01 3.81 2.03
C PHE A 88 -4.45 5.05 2.80
N LEU A 89 -5.50 4.92 3.63
CA LEU A 89 -5.78 5.90 4.69
C LEU A 89 -5.05 5.49 5.96
N VAL A 90 -4.49 6.47 6.67
CA VAL A 90 -3.86 6.27 7.98
C VAL A 90 -4.49 7.21 9.00
N VAL A 91 -4.84 6.68 10.17
CA VAL A 91 -5.30 7.44 11.34
C VAL A 91 -4.40 7.07 12.52
N ASN A 92 -3.72 8.06 13.11
CA ASN A 92 -2.82 7.87 14.27
C ASN A 92 -1.74 6.76 14.06
N GLY A 93 -1.32 6.54 12.82
CA GLY A 93 -0.34 5.52 12.43
C GLY A 93 -0.92 4.14 12.11
N ALA A 94 -2.21 3.88 12.38
CA ALA A 94 -2.89 2.67 11.95
C ALA A 94 -3.40 2.80 10.51
N LEU A 95 -3.16 1.78 9.67
CA LEU A 95 -3.65 1.71 8.29
C LEU A 95 -5.10 1.22 8.25
N PHE A 96 -5.86 1.69 7.26
CA PHE A 96 -7.25 1.32 7.02
C PHE A 96 -7.49 0.95 5.55
N ASP A 97 -8.36 -0.03 5.33
CA ASP A 97 -8.62 -0.61 4.00
C ASP A 97 -9.63 0.23 3.20
N TYR A 98 -9.35 0.39 1.90
CA TYR A 98 -10.20 1.11 0.96
C TYR A 98 -11.39 0.27 0.47
N GLY A 99 -12.53 0.94 0.27
CA GLY A 99 -13.67 0.45 -0.50
C GLY A 99 -15.01 0.69 0.18
N GLN A 100 -16.10 0.53 -0.57
CA GLN A 100 -17.48 0.72 -0.08
C GLN A 100 -17.85 -0.16 1.14
N ASN A 101 -17.14 -1.28 1.35
CA ASN A 101 -17.26 -2.17 2.51
C ASN A 101 -15.97 -2.25 3.36
N GLY A 102 -15.01 -1.34 3.15
CA GLY A 102 -13.73 -1.26 3.88
C GLY A 102 -13.86 -0.51 5.21
N ALA A 103 -13.01 0.49 5.41
CA ALA A 103 -13.14 1.49 6.49
C ALA A 103 -13.17 2.95 5.97
N PHE A 104 -12.81 3.18 4.71
CA PHE A 104 -13.04 4.43 4.00
C PHE A 104 -13.29 4.16 2.52
N HIS A 105 -13.98 5.08 1.84
CA HIS A 105 -14.05 5.09 0.37
C HIS A 105 -13.96 6.52 -0.16
N ILE A 106 -13.90 6.69 -1.48
CA ILE A 106 -13.90 8.01 -2.13
C ILE A 106 -14.95 7.99 -3.24
N GLU A 107 -15.73 9.05 -3.35
CA GLU A 107 -16.62 9.32 -4.50
C GLU A 107 -16.37 10.75 -4.98
N GLY A 108 -15.99 10.91 -6.26
CA GLY A 108 -15.51 12.19 -6.77
C GLY A 108 -14.28 12.69 -6.02
N THR A 109 -14.38 13.87 -5.42
CA THR A 109 -13.35 14.52 -4.59
C THR A 109 -13.65 14.40 -3.08
N THR A 110 -14.59 13.55 -2.66
CA THR A 110 -14.95 13.37 -1.25
C THR A 110 -14.52 12.00 -0.73
N LEU A 111 -13.68 11.98 0.30
CA LEU A 111 -13.44 10.79 1.12
C LEU A 111 -14.56 10.66 2.16
N PHE A 112 -15.09 9.45 2.29
CA PHE A 112 -16.06 9.06 3.30
C PHE A 112 -15.41 8.06 4.27
N TRP A 113 -15.31 8.44 5.55
CA TRP A 113 -14.88 7.57 6.65
C TRP A 113 -16.06 6.79 7.22
N HIS A 114 -15.87 5.48 7.36
CA HIS A 114 -16.84 4.55 7.95
C HIS A 114 -16.16 3.51 8.87
N GLY A 115 -14.98 3.86 9.37
CA GLY A 115 -14.21 3.04 10.29
C GLY A 115 -14.85 2.90 11.68
N ARG A 116 -14.26 2.02 12.51
CA ARG A 116 -14.87 1.48 13.74
C ARG A 116 -14.96 2.46 14.93
N PHE A 117 -14.64 3.73 14.72
CA PHE A 117 -14.64 4.79 15.73
C PHE A 117 -14.82 6.16 15.05
N ASN A 118 -15.33 7.12 15.81
CA ASN A 118 -15.51 8.49 15.35
C ASN A 118 -14.17 9.24 15.43
N LEU A 119 -13.86 10.06 14.43
CA LEU A 119 -12.64 10.86 14.38
C LEU A 119 -12.73 12.08 15.32
N SER A 120 -11.60 12.49 15.87
CA SER A 120 -11.44 13.66 16.74
C SER A 120 -10.46 14.67 16.14
N PRO A 121 -10.59 15.99 16.42
CA PRO A 121 -9.60 16.99 15.99
C PRO A 121 -8.17 16.81 16.54
N THR A 122 -7.95 15.84 17.43
CA THR A 122 -6.60 15.42 17.86
C THR A 122 -5.97 14.33 16.97
N ASP A 123 -6.73 13.72 16.07
CA ASP A 123 -6.28 12.58 15.27
C ASP A 123 -5.43 13.01 14.08
N GLN A 124 -4.31 12.33 13.89
CA GLN A 124 -3.43 12.52 12.74
C GLN A 124 -3.92 11.66 11.58
N VAL A 125 -4.72 12.27 10.68
CA VAL A 125 -5.24 11.61 9.47
C VAL A 125 -4.39 11.99 8.25
N TYR A 126 -4.02 11.01 7.43
CA TYR A 126 -3.47 11.27 6.10
C TYR A 126 -3.75 10.13 5.13
N ILE A 127 -3.89 10.46 3.86
CA ILE A 127 -3.85 9.49 2.76
C ILE A 127 -2.40 9.35 2.29
N LYS A 128 -2.00 8.12 1.99
CA LYS A 128 -0.79 7.81 1.22
C LYS A 128 -1.21 7.12 -0.07
N TYR A 129 -0.74 7.63 -1.21
CA TYR A 129 -1.07 7.10 -2.53
C TYR A 129 0.17 7.11 -3.45
N LEU A 130 0.17 6.26 -4.47
CA LEU A 130 1.22 6.21 -5.48
C LEU A 130 0.85 7.10 -6.67
N THR A 131 1.76 7.98 -7.10
CA THR A 131 1.62 8.71 -8.37
C THR A 131 2.63 8.20 -9.38
N LEU A 132 2.12 7.76 -10.54
CA LEU A 132 2.92 7.33 -11.68
C LEU A 132 3.32 8.55 -12.51
N ASN A 133 4.53 9.08 -12.28
CA ASN A 133 5.03 10.23 -13.03
C ASN A 133 5.79 9.75 -14.29
N SER A 134 5.27 10.12 -15.47
CA SER A 134 5.80 9.80 -16.80
C SER A 134 6.77 10.86 -17.37
#